data_AF-A0A3A9V6R5-F1
#
_entry.id   AF-A0A3A9V6R5-F1
#
_cell.length_a   1.000
_cell.length_b   1.000
_cell.length_c   1.000
_cell.angle_alpha   90.00
_cell.angle_beta   90.00
_cell.angle_gamma   90.00
#
_symmetry.space_group_name_H-M   'P 1'
#
loop_
_entity.id
_entity.type
_entity.pdbx_description
1 polymer ?
#
loop_
_entity_poly.entity_id
_entity_poly.type
_entity_poly.pdbx_seq_one_letter_code
_entity_poly.pdbx_strand_id
1 'polypeptide(L)'
;MNNNIDTLFRDLSLAYEERNLDTIFNLHHPYNDLFNMGKDQLRNVLSNYELQVNFEDVTILQQDKDTQVIRISQTTKKKVGPEFRDNIIDMVMVLKPHNNTLKILSTASISTEFLQ
;
A
#
# COMPACT_ATOMS: atom_id res chain seq x y z
N MET A 1 3.21 -13.33 13.72
CA MET A 1 2.72 -12.17 12.96
C MET A 1 1.20 -12.10 13.09
N ASN A 2 0.61 -10.91 12.98
CA ASN A 2 -0.82 -10.69 13.16
C ASN A 2 -1.52 -11.02 11.82
N ASN A 3 -2.20 -12.17 11.73
CA ASN A 3 -2.70 -12.77 10.47
C ASN A 3 -3.48 -11.81 9.55
N ASN A 4 -4.09 -10.76 10.11
CA ASN A 4 -4.84 -9.76 9.35
C ASN A 4 -3.95 -8.78 8.57
N ILE A 5 -2.76 -8.46 9.10
CA ILE A 5 -1.81 -7.53 8.46
C ILE A 5 -1.11 -8.22 7.30
N ASP A 6 -0.66 -9.46 7.52
CA ASP A 6 -0.01 -10.26 6.47
C ASP A 6 -0.98 -10.49 5.30
N THR A 7 -2.25 -10.73 5.60
CA THR A 7 -3.32 -10.85 4.60
C THR A 7 -3.53 -9.54 3.84
N LEU A 8 -3.65 -8.41 4.54
CA LEU A 8 -3.79 -7.09 3.91
C LEU A 8 -2.66 -6.82 2.91
N PHE A 9 -1.41 -7.04 3.30
CA PHE A 9 -0.27 -6.73 2.44
C PHE A 9 -0.07 -7.72 1.31
N ARG A 10 -0.33 -9.01 1.54
CA ARG A 10 -0.36 -10.00 0.47
C ARG A 10 -1.41 -9.63 -0.58
N ASP A 11 -2.63 -9.33 -0.14
CA ASP A 11 -3.74 -9.02 -1.05
C ASP A 11 -3.48 -7.69 -1.79
N LEU A 12 -2.86 -6.70 -1.13
CA LEU A 12 -2.46 -5.45 -1.76
C LEU A 12 -1.36 -5.65 -2.80
N SER A 13 -0.32 -6.43 -2.48
CA SER A 13 0.76 -6.80 -3.41
C SER A 13 0.21 -7.47 -4.66
N LEU A 14 -0.64 -8.49 -4.48
CA LEU A 14 -1.29 -9.20 -5.58
C LEU A 14 -2.15 -8.24 -6.41
N ALA A 15 -2.91 -7.35 -5.77
CA ALA A 15 -3.77 -6.42 -6.49
C ALA A 15 -2.97 -5.42 -7.35
N TYR A 16 -1.79 -5.00 -6.92
CA TYR A 16 -0.89 -4.20 -7.77
C TYR A 16 -0.36 -4.99 -8.96
N GLU A 17 0.09 -6.23 -8.73
CA GLU A 17 0.62 -7.11 -9.78
C GLU A 17 -0.45 -7.45 -10.84
N GLU A 18 -1.68 -7.69 -10.41
CA GLU A 18 -2.83 -7.96 -11.27
C GLU A 18 -3.49 -6.68 -11.84
N ARG A 19 -3.04 -5.50 -11.43
CA ARG A 19 -3.67 -4.19 -11.71
C ARG A 19 -5.16 -4.14 -11.31
N ASN A 20 -5.52 -4.86 -10.26
CA ASN A 20 -6.87 -4.96 -9.74
C ASN A 20 -7.21 -3.72 -8.89
N LEU A 21 -7.63 -2.65 -9.57
CA LEU A 21 -8.00 -1.38 -8.96
C LEU A 21 -9.11 -1.52 -7.92
N ASP A 22 -10.11 -2.38 -8.14
CA ASP A 22 -11.22 -2.55 -7.20
C ASP A 22 -10.74 -3.14 -5.87
N THR A 23 -9.84 -4.11 -5.92
CA THR A 23 -9.20 -4.65 -4.72
C THR A 23 -8.34 -3.58 -4.03
N ILE A 24 -7.50 -2.85 -4.78
CA ILE A 24 -6.69 -1.75 -4.20
C ILE A 24 -7.60 -0.73 -3.51
N PHE A 25 -8.69 -0.31 -4.16
CA PHE A 25 -9.65 0.64 -3.59
C PHE A 25 -10.36 0.09 -2.36
N ASN A 26 -10.70 -1.20 -2.35
CA ASN A 26 -11.37 -1.84 -1.21
C ASN A 26 -10.43 -1.99 0.00
N LEU A 27 -9.12 -2.16 -0.20
CA LEU A 27 -8.15 -2.25 0.90
C LEU A 27 -7.86 -0.89 1.57
N HIS A 28 -8.30 0.22 0.96
CA HIS A 28 -8.23 1.55 1.55
C HIS A 28 -9.54 1.91 2.26
N HIS A 29 -9.42 2.58 3.41
CA HIS A 29 -10.58 3.02 4.18
C HIS A 29 -11.36 4.10 3.40
N PRO A 30 -12.70 4.15 3.45
CA PRO A 30 -13.48 5.17 2.73
C PRO A 30 -13.16 6.62 3.13
N TYR A 31 -12.59 6.81 4.33
CA TYR A 31 -12.13 8.12 4.84
C TYR A 31 -10.62 8.37 4.61
N ASN A 32 -9.97 7.63 3.71
CA ASN A 32 -8.62 7.96 3.27
C ASN A 32 -8.69 9.04 2.17
N ASP A 33 -8.79 10.30 2.59
CA ASP A 33 -9.05 11.42 1.68
C ASP A 33 -7.96 11.60 0.62
N LEU A 34 -6.69 11.50 1.01
CA LEU A 34 -5.56 11.60 0.08
C LEU A 34 -5.60 10.51 -0.98
N PHE A 35 -5.87 9.26 -0.58
CA PHE A 35 -6.00 8.16 -1.53
C PHE A 35 -7.21 8.35 -2.44
N ASN A 36 -8.35 8.78 -1.90
CA ASN A 36 -9.56 9.03 -2.68
C ASN A 36 -9.34 10.10 -3.76
N MET A 37 -8.62 11.17 -3.44
CA MET A 37 -8.21 12.19 -4.41
C MET A 37 -7.24 11.65 -5.47
N GLY A 38 -6.40 10.67 -5.10
CA GLY A 38 -5.39 10.07 -5.97
C GLY A 38 -5.89 8.92 -6.87
N LYS A 39 -7.16 8.49 -6.79
CA LYS A 39 -7.64 7.31 -7.51
C LYS A 39 -7.45 7.39 -9.03
N ASP A 40 -7.78 8.53 -9.65
CA ASP A 40 -7.63 8.69 -11.10
C ASP A 40 -6.16 8.68 -11.52
N GLN A 41 -5.27 9.24 -10.70
CA GLN A 41 -3.84 9.15 -10.93
C GLN A 41 -3.37 7.69 -10.85
N LEU A 42 -3.85 6.92 -9.86
CA LEU A 42 -3.52 5.50 -9.74
C LEU A 42 -4.04 4.69 -10.93
N ARG A 43 -5.25 4.98 -11.43
CA ARG A 43 -5.78 4.37 -12.66
C ARG A 43 -4.85 4.61 -13.85
N ASN A 44 -4.42 5.86 -14.04
CA ASN A 44 -3.50 6.23 -15.10
C ASN A 44 -2.12 5.57 -14.95
N VAL A 45 -1.63 5.38 -13.73
CA VAL A 45 -0.40 4.64 -13.49
C VAL A 45 -0.59 3.17 -13.89
N LEU A 46 -1.59 2.47 -13.37
CA LEU A 46 -1.77 1.05 -13.65
C LEU A 46 -2.22 0.75 -15.09
N SER A 47 -2.75 1.72 -15.84
CA SER A 47 -2.99 1.56 -17.27
C SER A 47 -1.70 1.55 -18.11
N ASN A 48 -0.61 2.15 -17.60
CA ASN A 48 0.65 2.34 -18.32
C ASN A 48 1.80 1.48 -17.78
N TYR A 49 1.67 0.99 -16.55
CA TYR A 49 2.72 0.24 -15.87
C TYR A 49 2.18 -1.09 -15.32
N GLU A 50 2.98 -2.14 -15.44
CA GLU A 50 2.86 -3.34 -14.62
C GLU A 50 3.94 -3.26 -13.54
N LEU A 51 3.51 -3.25 -12.28
CA LEU A 51 4.37 -3.03 -11.12
C LEU A 51 4.30 -4.24 -10.20
N GLN A 52 5.46 -4.65 -9.69
CA GLN A 52 5.53 -5.56 -8.55
C GLN A 52 5.76 -4.72 -7.30
N VAL A 53 4.81 -4.78 -6.36
CA VAL A 53 4.88 -4.05 -5.09
C VAL A 53 4.94 -5.05 -3.96
N ASN A 54 5.98 -4.98 -3.14
CA ASN A 54 6.17 -5.82 -1.95
C ASN A 54 6.21 -4.96 -0.70
N PHE A 55 5.67 -5.50 0.39
CA PHE A 55 5.60 -4.84 1.69
C PHE A 55 6.33 -5.71 2.72
N GLU A 56 7.38 -5.15 3.33
CA GLU A 56 8.36 -5.86 4.14
C GLU A 56 8.67 -5.07 5.43
N ASP A 57 9.37 -5.68 6.38
CA ASP A 57 9.83 -5.05 7.64
C ASP A 57 8.72 -4.42 8.51
N VAL A 58 7.54 -5.04 8.53
CA VAL A 58 6.39 -4.56 9.30
C VAL A 58 6.72 -4.47 10.79
N THR A 59 6.74 -3.24 11.31
CA THR A 59 6.92 -2.95 12.74
C THR A 59 5.67 -2.26 13.28
N ILE A 60 5.03 -2.85 14.29
CA ILE A 60 3.87 -2.23 14.97
C ILE A 60 4.39 -1.15 15.92
N LEU A 61 4.04 0.10 15.64
CA LEU A 61 4.40 1.26 16.47
C LEU A 61 3.36 1.51 17.57
N GLN A 62 2.08 1.35 17.24
CA GLN A 62 0.96 1.50 18.16
C GLN A 62 -0.17 0.55 17.77
N GLN A 63 -0.87 -0.02 18.75
CA GLN A 63 -2.07 -0.81 18.51
C GLN A 63 -3.08 -0.58 19.64
N ASP A 64 -4.28 -0.18 19.27
CA ASP A 64 -5.45 -0.14 20.13
C ASP A 64 -6.65 -0.79 19.43
N LYS A 65 -7.84 -0.69 20.03
CA LYS A 65 -9.06 -1.34 19.52
C LYS A 65 -9.56 -0.74 18.19
N ASP A 66 -9.26 0.53 17.92
CA ASP A 66 -9.83 1.30 16.81
C ASP A 66 -8.78 1.59 15.73
N THR A 67 -7.50 1.42 16.05
CA THR A 67 -6.39 1.87 15.20
C THR A 67 -5.13 1.05 15.40
N GLN A 68 -4.39 0.87 14.31
CA GLN A 68 -3.04 0.31 14.35
C GLN A 68 -2.11 1.17 13.51
N VAL A 69 -1.00 1.59 14.09
CA VAL A 69 0.05 2.36 13.42
C VAL A 69 1.24 1.45 13.23
N ILE A 70 1.69 1.33 11.99
CA ILE A 70 2.84 0.51 11.63
C ILE A 70 3.89 1.34 10.89
N ARG A 71 5.15 0.91 10.96
CA ARG A 71 6.20 1.27 10.02
C ARG A 71 6.45 0.10 9.09
N ILE A 72 6.69 0.37 7.82
CA ILE A 72 6.83 -0.65 6.78
C ILE A 72 7.74 -0.15 5.65
N SER A 73 8.46 -1.08 5.05
CA SER A 73 9.21 -0.86 3.81
C SER A 73 8.37 -1.34 2.62
N GLN A 74 8.14 -0.47 1.63
CA GLN A 74 7.53 -0.86 0.36
C GLN A 74 8.58 -0.87 -0.74
N THR A 75 8.82 -2.02 -1.35
CA THR A 75 9.63 -2.13 -2.56
C THR A 75 8.73 -2.10 -3.80
N THR A 76 9.02 -1.20 -4.73
CA THR A 76 8.30 -1.12 -6.02
C THR A 76 9.27 -1.38 -7.16
N LYS A 77 8.97 -2.40 -7.98
CA LYS A 77 9.73 -2.74 -9.18
C LYS A 77 8.87 -2.67 -10.43
N LYS A 78 9.38 -2.05 -11.50
CA LYS A 78 8.69 -2.08 -12.79
C LYS A 78 8.90 -3.44 -13.47
N LYS A 79 7.81 -4.06 -13.91
CA LYS A 79 7.83 -5.21 -14.83
C LYS A 79 7.71 -4.75 -16.27
N VAL A 80 6.70 -3.93 -16.57
CA VAL A 80 6.40 -3.42 -17.92
C VAL A 80 6.00 -1.95 -17.82
N GLY A 81 6.32 -1.18 -18.86
CA GLY A 81 5.93 0.23 -19.00
C GLY A 81 7.12 1.15 -19.33
N PRO A 82 6.88 2.47 -19.39
CA PRO A 82 7.92 3.50 -19.61
C PRO A 82 9.06 3.48 -18.59
N GLU A 83 10.01 4.41 -18.70
CA GLU A 83 11.07 4.54 -17.69
C GLU A 83 10.43 4.78 -16.30
N PHE A 84 10.86 3.97 -15.33
CA PHE A 84 10.45 4.00 -13.93
C PHE A 84 11.64 3.52 -13.13
N ARG A 85 11.99 4.23 -12.07
CA ARG A 85 13.07 3.83 -11.18
C ARG A 85 12.49 2.99 -10.07
N ASP A 86 12.96 1.75 -10.01
CA ASP A 86 12.70 0.88 -8.87
C ASP A 86 13.09 1.61 -7.58
N ASN A 87 12.29 1.42 -6.54
CA ASN A 87 12.46 2.17 -5.31
C ASN A 87 12.04 1.37 -4.08
N ILE A 88 12.56 1.80 -2.95
CA ILE A 88 12.12 1.40 -1.62
C ILE A 88 11.60 2.67 -0.93
N ILE A 89 10.41 2.58 -0.36
CA ILE A 89 9.80 3.65 0.44
C ILE A 89 9.64 3.12 1.86
N ASP A 90 10.32 3.76 2.81
CA ASP A 90 10.03 3.59 4.23
C ASP A 90 8.87 4.53 4.60
N MET A 91 7.83 3.99 5.24
CA MET A 91 6.62 4.75 5.54
C MET A 91 5.98 4.34 6.86
N VAL A 92 5.19 5.27 7.40
CA VAL A 92 4.23 5.00 8.46
C VAL A 92 2.84 4.86 7.84
N MET A 93 2.12 3.83 8.26
CA MET A 93 0.77 3.55 7.80
C MET A 93 -0.18 3.44 9.00
N VAL A 94 -1.32 4.10 8.89
CA VAL A 94 -2.42 3.99 9.86
C VAL A 94 -3.47 3.06 9.28
N LEU A 95 -3.75 1.99 10.01
CA LEU A 95 -4.76 0.99 9.69
C LEU A 95 -5.96 1.16 10.63
N LYS A 96 -7.16 1.01 10.08
CA LYS A 96 -8.42 1.10 10.82
C LYS A 96 -9.32 -0.09 10.48
N PRO A 97 -9.91 -0.77 11.48
CA PRO A 97 -10.93 -1.78 11.22
C PRO A 97 -12.14 -1.18 10.52
N HIS A 98 -12.63 -1.86 9.48
CA HIS A 98 -13.84 -1.51 8.75
C HIS A 98 -14.50 -2.80 8.24
N ASN A 99 -15.75 -3.06 8.62
CA ASN A 99 -16.49 -4.28 8.29
C ASN A 99 -15.68 -5.57 8.55
N ASN A 100 -15.10 -5.69 9.76
CA ASN A 100 -14.28 -6.82 10.20
C ASN A 100 -12.96 -7.05 9.43
N THR A 101 -12.53 -6.08 8.62
CA THR A 101 -11.23 -6.12 7.91
C THR A 101 -10.38 -4.91 8.26
N LEU A 102 -9.05 -5.05 8.27
CA LEU A 102 -8.16 -3.89 8.40
C LEU A 102 -8.07 -3.18 7.06
N LYS A 103 -8.20 -1.85 7.07
CA LYS A 103 -8.07 -1.00 5.89
C LYS A 103 -7.09 0.14 6.11
N ILE A 104 -6.45 0.59 5.04
CA ILE A 104 -5.46 1.67 5.05
C ILE A 104 -6.18 3.01 5.16
N LEU A 105 -6.07 3.67 6.31
CA LEU A 105 -6.65 4.99 6.56
C LEU A 105 -5.76 6.12 6.05
N SER A 106 -4.45 6.01 6.25
CA SER A 106 -3.49 7.01 5.78
C SER A 106 -2.09 6.42 5.69
N THR A 107 -1.26 7.04 4.85
CA THR A 107 0.16 6.72 4.69
C THR A 107 0.97 8.01 4.73
N ALA A 108 2.18 7.93 5.28
CA ALA A 108 3.15 9.02 5.25
C ALA A 108 4.55 8.44 5.00
N SER A 109 5.16 8.84 3.90
CA SER A 109 6.53 8.44 3.57
C SER A 109 7.53 9.12 4.50
N ILE A 110 8.45 8.34 5.07
CA ILE A 110 9.60 8.83 5.82
C ILE A 110 10.74 9.14 4.84
N SER A 111 11.02 8.19 3.94
CA SER A 111 12.11 8.32 2.96
C SER A 111 11.80 7.55 1.68
N THR A 112 12.57 7.82 0.64
CA THR A 112 12.52 7.09 -0.63
C THR A 112 13.93 6.91 -1.14
N GLU A 113 14.29 5.66 -1.42
CA GLU A 113 15.58 5.27 -1.98
C GLU A 113 15.34 4.67 -3.36
N PHE A 114 16.09 5.12 -4.36
CA PHE A 114 16.02 4.55 -5.70
C PHE A 114 17.06 3.44 -5.84
N LEU A 115 16.62 2.28 -6.32
CA LEU A 115 17.47 1.14 -6.57
C LEU A 115 18.28 1.36 -7.85
N GLN A 116 19.56 0.99 -7.81
CA GLN A 116 20.48 1.03 -8.95
C GLN A 116 20.28 -0.18 -9.85
#